data_AF-A0AAE0JTT6-F1
#
_entry.id   AF-A0AAE0JTT6-F1
#
_cell.length_a   1.000
_cell.length_b   1.000
_cell.length_c   1.000
_cell.angle_alpha   90.00
_cell.angle_beta   90.00
_cell.angle_gamma   90.00
#
_symmetry.space_group_name_H-M   'P 1'
#
loop_
_entity.id
_entity.type
_entity.pdbx_description
1 polymer ?
#
loop_
_entity_poly.entity_id
_entity_poly.type
_entity_poly.pdbx_seq_one_letter_code
_entity_poly.pdbx_strand_id
1 'polypeptide(L)'
;MKPISVLAMPPGPNSWKLSLRFEIKMVKFEDIKKKPFVDINPNGRVPDNEDPNTDMEKNLVNQWLHFQMSCQGPYFGQSTWFAPSCPPRDAAETKRVLGVLDGALVGREWPVGDKMTIADLAFVPWNERVDAIFSRTPESKFDGFPRVAAWHARMTARPAWRRAMSSRDRLMDDMGLLPNGMPKSVGGYDEHKAKIAAVAAAAAAGEDTTA
;
A
#
# COMPACT_ATOMS: atom_id res chain seq x y z
N MET A 1 21.11 8.09 27.94
CA MET A 1 20.96 8.04 26.47
C MET A 1 21.49 9.34 25.90
N LYS A 2 22.31 9.32 24.85
CA LYS A 2 22.76 10.57 24.21
C LYS A 2 21.59 11.17 23.41
N PRO A 3 21.42 12.50 23.38
CA PRO A 3 20.33 13.12 22.64
C PRO A 3 20.46 12.90 21.13
N ILE A 4 19.33 12.70 20.45
CA ILE A 4 19.25 12.56 19.00
C ILE A 4 19.30 13.96 18.39
N SER A 5 20.28 14.21 17.53
CA SER A 5 20.38 15.44 16.74
C SER A 5 19.77 15.18 15.37
N VAL A 6 18.83 16.03 14.94
CA VAL A 6 18.20 15.92 13.62
C VAL A 6 18.66 17.09 12.77
N LEU A 7 19.22 16.79 11.59
CA LEU A 7 19.63 17.78 10.61
C LEU A 7 18.41 18.12 9.73
N ALA A 8 18.07 19.41 9.66
CA ALA A 8 16.90 19.91 8.98
C ALA A 8 17.25 21.15 8.14
N MET A 9 16.56 21.34 7.02
CA MET A 9 16.79 22.46 6.11
C MET A 9 15.53 23.37 6.08
N PRO A 10 15.63 24.67 6.40
CA PRO A 10 14.48 25.57 6.52
C PRO A 10 13.52 25.70 5.33
N PRO A 11 13.88 25.45 4.05
CA PRO A 11 12.95 25.46 2.94
C PRO A 11 12.38 24.06 2.61
N GLY A 12 12.82 23.00 3.29
CA GLY A 12 12.39 21.63 3.01
C GLY A 12 11.02 21.33 3.63
N PRO A 13 9.96 21.04 2.85
CA PRO A 13 8.64 20.75 3.40
C PRO A 13 8.61 19.48 4.27
N ASN A 14 9.61 18.59 4.14
CA ASN A 14 9.79 17.47 5.06
C ASN A 14 10.40 17.87 6.40
N SER A 15 11.25 18.90 6.45
CA SER A 15 11.82 19.44 7.70
C SER A 15 10.77 20.15 8.55
N TRP A 16 9.79 20.82 7.94
CA TRP A 16 8.68 21.46 8.65
C TRP A 16 7.78 20.48 9.39
N LYS A 17 7.66 19.24 8.89
CA LYS A 17 6.88 18.18 9.54
C LYS A 17 7.43 17.81 10.91
N LEU A 18 8.74 17.98 11.13
CA LEU A 18 9.40 17.74 12.43
C LEU A 18 9.11 18.82 13.48
N SER A 19 8.63 20.00 13.05
CA SER A 19 8.29 21.13 13.93
C SER A 19 6.82 21.13 14.35
N LEU A 20 6.02 20.19 13.85
CA LEU A 20 4.62 20.03 14.26
C LEU A 20 4.59 19.50 15.70
N ARG A 21 4.18 20.36 16.64
CA ARG A 21 3.97 19.95 18.03
C ARG A 21 2.76 19.02 18.09
N PHE A 22 2.99 17.78 18.49
CA PHE A 22 1.93 16.82 18.83
C PHE A 22 1.99 16.50 20.32
N GLU A 23 0.83 16.28 20.93
CA GLU A 23 0.71 15.75 22.28
C GLU A 23 0.54 14.22 22.18
N ILE A 24 1.44 13.46 22.79
CA ILE A 24 1.29 11.99 22.85
C ILE A 24 0.49 11.63 24.09
N LYS A 25 -0.75 11.18 23.88
CA LYS A 25 -1.57 10.57 24.93
C LYS A 25 -1.44 9.05 24.89
N MET A 26 -0.77 8.47 25.89
CA MET A 26 -0.67 7.03 26.03
C MET A 26 -1.90 6.48 26.76
N VAL A 27 -2.67 5.63 26.09
CA VAL A 27 -3.85 4.95 26.65
C VAL A 27 -3.49 3.52 27.06
N LYS A 28 -4.10 3.05 28.15
CA LYS A 28 -3.96 1.64 28.56
C LYS A 28 -4.66 0.75 27.54
N PHE A 29 -4.08 -0.42 27.30
CA PHE A 29 -4.65 -1.41 26.37
C PHE A 29 -6.10 -1.79 26.72
N GLU A 30 -6.44 -1.80 28.01
CA GLU A 30 -7.77 -2.11 28.54
C GLU A 30 -8.83 -1.07 28.15
N ASP A 31 -8.39 0.16 27.86
CA ASP A 31 -9.25 1.31 27.66
C ASP A 31 -9.45 1.65 26.18
N ILE A 32 -8.71 1.01 25.26
CA ILE A 32 -8.84 1.19 23.80
C ILE A 32 -10.20 0.73 23.24
N LYS A 33 -10.99 0.01 24.06
CA LYS A 33 -12.34 -0.44 23.73
C LYS A 33 -13.43 0.26 24.56
N LYS A 34 -13.07 1.34 25.27
CA LYS A 34 -13.99 2.13 26.11
C LYS A 34 -14.09 3.57 25.58
N LYS A 35 -15.12 4.30 26.01
CA LYS A 35 -15.23 5.75 25.72
C LYS A 35 -14.18 6.53 26.53
N PRO A 36 -13.64 7.65 25.98
CA PRO A 36 -13.97 8.25 24.69
C PRO A 36 -13.21 7.63 23.50
N PHE A 37 -12.31 6.67 23.71
CA PHE A 37 -11.48 6.11 22.64
C PHE A 37 -12.30 5.48 21.52
N VAL A 38 -13.37 4.74 21.83
CA VAL A 38 -14.25 4.15 20.80
C VAL A 38 -15.09 5.16 20.04
N ASP A 39 -15.30 6.35 20.61
CA ASP A 39 -15.94 7.43 19.87
C ASP A 39 -14.96 7.89 18.78
N ILE A 40 -13.70 8.16 19.13
CA ILE A 40 -12.65 8.55 18.17
C ILE A 40 -12.31 7.41 17.19
N ASN A 41 -12.21 6.18 17.71
CA ASN A 41 -11.78 5.00 16.99
C ASN A 41 -12.56 3.73 17.40
N PRO A 42 -13.64 3.41 16.66
CA PRO A 42 -14.47 2.24 16.94
C PRO A 42 -13.72 0.91 16.81
N ASN A 43 -12.61 0.85 16.08
CA ASN A 43 -11.84 -0.37 15.87
C ASN A 43 -10.79 -0.61 16.97
N GLY A 44 -10.53 0.36 17.86
CA GLY A 44 -9.63 0.22 19.00
C GLY A 44 -8.15 0.03 18.65
N ARG A 45 -7.70 0.54 17.50
CA ARG A 45 -6.29 0.44 17.04
C ARG A 45 -5.51 1.70 17.39
N VAL A 46 -4.22 1.54 17.62
CA VAL A 46 -3.25 2.63 17.86
C VAL A 46 -2.06 2.47 16.91
N PRO A 47 -1.34 3.54 16.52
CA PRO A 47 -1.57 4.94 16.88
C PRO A 47 -2.82 5.52 16.23
N ASP A 48 -3.38 6.55 16.84
CA ASP A 48 -4.52 7.31 16.32
C ASP A 48 -4.38 8.80 16.63
N ASN A 49 -5.07 9.65 15.87
CA ASN A 49 -5.02 11.10 16.01
C ASN A 49 -6.33 11.68 16.55
N GLU A 50 -6.25 12.42 17.65
CA GLU A 50 -7.33 13.30 18.11
C GLU A 50 -7.11 14.69 17.47
N ASP A 51 -7.71 14.93 16.30
CA ASP A 51 -7.69 16.25 15.65
C ASP A 51 -8.93 17.06 16.10
N PRO A 52 -8.78 18.15 16.89
CA PRO A 52 -9.90 18.98 17.31
C PRO A 52 -10.54 19.75 16.14
N ASN A 53 -9.92 19.74 14.96
CA ASN A 53 -10.45 20.32 13.74
C ASN A 53 -10.81 19.21 12.74
N THR A 54 -12.11 18.90 12.61
CA THR A 54 -12.82 18.12 11.55
C THR A 54 -13.12 16.63 11.78
N ASP A 55 -14.27 16.22 11.20
CA ASP A 55 -15.07 15.00 11.38
C ASP A 55 -14.33 13.68 11.63
N MET A 56 -14.93 12.82 12.47
CA MET A 56 -14.42 11.47 12.76
C MET A 56 -14.17 10.63 11.52
N GLU A 57 -14.94 10.82 10.45
CA GLU A 57 -14.69 10.15 9.17
C GLU A 57 -13.29 10.47 8.60
N LYS A 58 -12.82 11.71 8.74
CA LYS A 58 -11.49 12.12 8.27
C LYS A 58 -10.37 11.43 9.05
N ASN A 59 -10.51 11.31 10.37
CA ASN A 59 -9.54 10.60 11.20
C ASN A 59 -9.50 9.11 10.84
N LEU A 60 -10.67 8.49 10.63
CA LEU A 60 -10.74 7.10 10.17
C LEU A 60 -10.12 6.91 8.79
N VAL A 61 -10.36 7.83 7.83
CA VAL A 61 -9.67 7.79 6.52
C VAL A 61 -8.16 7.86 6.70
N ASN A 62 -7.66 8.80 7.51
CA ASN A 62 -6.22 8.93 7.77
C ASN A 62 -5.64 7.69 8.43
N GLN A 63 -6.35 7.07 9.37
CA GLN A 63 -5.93 5.83 10.00
C GLN A 63 -5.79 4.70 8.97
N TRP A 64 -6.76 4.55 8.06
CA TRP A 64 -6.66 3.57 6.98
C TRP A 64 -5.50 3.87 6.03
N LEU A 65 -5.26 5.14 5.69
CA LEU A 65 -4.11 5.54 4.87
C LEU A 65 -2.78 5.25 5.59
N HIS A 66 -2.68 5.52 6.89
CA HIS A 66 -1.49 5.18 7.67
C HIS A 66 -1.29 3.66 7.77
N PHE A 67 -2.38 2.88 7.91
CA PHE A 67 -2.33 1.43 7.88
C PHE A 67 -1.90 0.92 6.50
N GLN A 68 -2.39 1.51 5.42
CA GLN A 68 -1.95 1.24 4.06
C GLN A 68 -0.44 1.47 3.90
N MET A 69 0.04 2.66 4.29
CA MET A 69 1.43 3.09 4.14
C MET A 69 2.40 2.28 5.00
N SER A 70 2.01 1.90 6.22
CA SER A 70 2.89 1.21 7.18
C SER A 70 2.81 -0.31 7.11
N CYS A 71 1.69 -0.87 6.62
CA CYS A 71 1.48 -2.31 6.57
C CYS A 71 1.33 -2.81 5.13
N GLN A 72 0.26 -2.42 4.42
CA GLN A 72 0.00 -3.00 3.10
C GLN A 72 1.15 -2.74 2.12
N GLY A 73 1.57 -1.48 1.97
CA GLY A 73 2.64 -1.10 1.04
C GLY A 73 3.95 -1.88 1.26
N PRO A 74 4.55 -1.85 2.46
CA PRO A 74 5.81 -2.55 2.72
C PRO A 74 5.69 -4.07 2.55
N TYR A 75 4.67 -4.71 3.12
CA TYR A 75 4.57 -6.17 3.09
C TYR A 75 4.17 -6.70 1.71
N PHE A 76 3.24 -6.05 1.02
CA PHE A 76 2.86 -6.46 -0.34
C PHE A 76 4.01 -6.18 -1.32
N GLY A 77 4.72 -5.06 -1.14
CA GLY A 77 5.91 -4.72 -1.90
C GLY A 77 7.01 -5.75 -1.73
N GLN A 78 7.36 -6.12 -0.49
CA GLN A 78 8.34 -7.16 -0.19
C GLN A 78 7.90 -8.52 -0.73
N SER A 79 6.64 -8.90 -0.51
CA SER A 79 6.12 -10.16 -1.02
C SER A 79 6.11 -10.25 -2.53
N THR A 80 5.83 -9.14 -3.23
CA THR A 80 5.91 -9.08 -4.70
C THR A 80 7.36 -9.12 -5.17
N TRP A 81 8.24 -8.35 -4.52
CA TRP A 81 9.66 -8.23 -4.90
C TRP A 81 10.42 -9.54 -4.76
N PHE A 82 10.18 -10.26 -3.66
CA PHE A 82 10.88 -11.51 -3.39
C PHE A 82 10.16 -12.75 -3.95
N ALA A 83 8.97 -12.62 -4.54
CA ALA A 83 8.29 -13.77 -5.14
C ALA A 83 9.14 -14.44 -6.24
N PRO A 84 9.21 -15.79 -6.29
CA PRO A 84 8.51 -16.76 -5.44
C PRO A 84 9.22 -17.05 -4.09
N SER A 85 10.44 -16.57 -3.91
CA SER A 85 11.27 -16.77 -2.70
C SER A 85 10.93 -15.81 -1.54
N CYS A 86 9.69 -15.33 -1.45
CA CYS A 86 9.26 -14.41 -0.40
C CYS A 86 9.47 -15.04 0.99
N PRO A 87 10.09 -14.33 1.94
CA PRO A 87 10.20 -14.82 3.32
C PRO A 87 8.82 -15.17 3.89
N PRO A 88 8.68 -16.29 4.63
CA PRO A 88 7.39 -16.71 5.19
C PRO A 88 6.72 -15.65 6.06
N ARG A 89 7.52 -14.83 6.75
CA ARG A 89 7.06 -13.70 7.55
C ARG A 89 6.25 -12.70 6.71
N ASP A 90 6.77 -12.25 5.58
CA ASP A 90 6.15 -11.16 4.81
C ASP A 90 4.87 -11.65 4.10
N ALA A 91 4.87 -12.91 3.66
CA ALA A 91 3.66 -13.57 3.17
C ALA A 91 2.59 -13.71 4.27
N ALA A 92 2.99 -14.03 5.51
CA ALA A 92 2.07 -14.08 6.65
C ALA A 92 1.53 -12.69 7.00
N GLU A 93 2.36 -11.65 6.95
CA GLU A 93 1.92 -10.27 7.17
C GLU A 93 0.96 -9.78 6.08
N THR A 94 1.19 -10.13 4.80
CA THR A 94 0.23 -9.87 3.72
C THR A 94 -1.12 -10.48 4.03
N LYS A 95 -1.18 -11.75 4.48
CA LYS A 95 -2.42 -12.40 4.92
C LYS A 95 -3.05 -11.70 6.13
N ARG A 96 -2.24 -11.28 7.11
CA ARG A 96 -2.71 -10.56 8.30
C ARG A 96 -3.38 -9.23 7.93
N VAL A 97 -2.80 -8.48 6.99
CA VAL A 97 -3.37 -7.22 6.48
C VAL A 97 -4.73 -7.45 5.82
N LEU A 98 -4.84 -8.48 4.97
CA LEU A 98 -6.12 -8.88 4.37
C LEU A 98 -7.14 -9.26 5.45
N GLY A 99 -6.73 -9.97 6.51
CA GLY A 99 -7.60 -10.31 7.64
C GLY A 99 -8.09 -9.11 8.44
N VAL A 100 -7.25 -8.08 8.62
CA VAL A 100 -7.66 -6.82 9.26
C VAL A 100 -8.70 -6.09 8.41
N LEU A 101 -8.48 -6.01 7.10
CA LEU A 101 -9.43 -5.38 6.18
C LEU A 101 -10.75 -6.16 6.13
N ASP A 102 -10.70 -7.50 6.04
CA ASP A 102 -11.90 -8.34 6.04
C ASP A 102 -12.72 -8.17 7.32
N GLY A 103 -12.06 -8.20 8.48
CA GLY A 103 -12.71 -7.99 9.77
C GLY A 103 -13.34 -6.59 9.92
N ALA A 104 -12.72 -5.55 9.35
CA ALA A 104 -13.28 -4.21 9.38
C ALA A 104 -14.53 -4.03 8.52
N LEU A 105 -14.73 -4.90 7.54
CA LEU A 105 -15.90 -4.90 6.65
C LEU A 105 -17.06 -5.76 7.19
N VAL A 106 -16.98 -6.24 8.44
CA VAL A 106 -18.12 -6.93 9.07
C VAL A 106 -19.29 -5.97 9.23
N GLY A 107 -20.39 -6.26 8.54
CA GLY A 107 -21.60 -5.42 8.54
C GLY A 107 -21.42 -4.08 7.81
N ARG A 108 -20.38 -3.92 6.99
CA ARG A 108 -20.06 -2.67 6.29
C ARG A 108 -19.67 -2.93 4.84
N GLU A 109 -20.02 -1.99 3.97
CA GLU A 109 -19.59 -2.03 2.57
C GLU A 109 -18.26 -1.32 2.33
N TRP A 110 -17.92 -0.37 3.20
CA TRP A 110 -16.76 0.52 3.08
C TRP A 110 -15.95 0.53 4.39
N PRO A 111 -14.62 0.70 4.34
CA PRO A 111 -13.77 0.79 5.53
C PRO A 111 -14.09 2.00 6.42
N VAL A 112 -14.64 3.07 5.83
CA VAL A 112 -15.03 4.30 6.53
C VAL A 112 -16.43 4.72 6.12
N GLY A 113 -17.28 4.98 7.12
CA GLY A 113 -18.65 5.48 6.92
C GLY A 113 -19.49 4.56 6.04
N ASP A 114 -20.31 5.17 5.19
CA ASP A 114 -21.25 4.54 4.26
C ASP A 114 -20.86 4.76 2.78
N LYS A 115 -19.65 5.25 2.52
CA LYS A 115 -19.20 5.65 1.18
C LYS A 115 -17.75 5.29 0.90
N MET A 116 -17.42 5.18 -0.39
CA MET A 116 -16.04 5.09 -0.85
C MET A 116 -15.28 6.37 -0.51
N THR A 117 -14.05 6.21 -0.04
CA THR A 117 -13.11 7.30 0.27
C THR A 117 -11.78 7.10 -0.47
N ILE A 118 -10.83 8.01 -0.24
CA ILE A 118 -9.48 7.84 -0.77
C ILE A 118 -8.72 6.66 -0.13
N ALA A 119 -9.12 6.24 1.08
CA ALA A 119 -8.57 5.03 1.69
C ALA A 119 -8.81 3.81 0.79
N ASP A 120 -10.01 3.67 0.23
CA ASP A 120 -10.33 2.58 -0.68
C ASP A 120 -9.42 2.57 -1.91
N LEU A 121 -9.26 3.74 -2.54
CA LEU A 121 -8.41 3.91 -3.72
C LEU A 121 -6.94 3.57 -3.44
N ALA A 122 -6.45 3.78 -2.22
CA ALA A 122 -5.08 3.46 -1.84
C ALA A 122 -4.84 1.95 -1.69
N PHE A 123 -5.86 1.18 -1.28
CA PHE A 123 -5.72 -0.27 -1.07
C PHE A 123 -5.86 -1.10 -2.35
N VAL A 124 -6.79 -0.73 -3.24
CA VAL A 124 -7.17 -1.55 -4.41
C VAL A 124 -5.98 -1.90 -5.33
N PRO A 125 -5.07 -0.97 -5.69
CA PRO A 125 -3.95 -1.29 -6.58
C PRO A 125 -3.01 -2.37 -6.04
N TRP A 126 -2.80 -2.41 -4.72
CA TRP A 126 -2.01 -3.46 -4.08
C TRP A 126 -2.76 -4.78 -4.02
N ASN A 127 -4.08 -4.73 -3.84
CA ASN A 127 -4.93 -5.92 -3.86
C ASN A 127 -4.97 -6.59 -5.25
N GLU A 128 -4.70 -5.85 -6.33
CA GLU A 128 -4.52 -6.44 -7.66
C GLU A 128 -3.29 -7.35 -7.77
N ARG A 129 -2.32 -7.25 -6.85
CA ARG A 129 -1.10 -8.10 -6.86
C ARG A 129 -1.23 -9.38 -6.02
N VAL A 130 -2.35 -9.59 -5.34
CA VAL A 130 -2.53 -10.68 -4.37
C VAL A 130 -2.47 -12.06 -5.02
N ASP A 131 -2.97 -12.19 -6.26
CA ASP A 131 -2.85 -13.40 -7.06
C ASP A 131 -1.38 -13.77 -7.30
N ALA A 132 -0.57 -12.82 -7.72
CA ALA A 132 0.87 -13.01 -7.91
C ALA A 132 1.59 -13.34 -6.59
N ILE A 133 1.28 -12.61 -5.51
CA ILE A 133 1.91 -12.81 -4.20
C ILE A 133 1.65 -14.22 -3.65
N PHE A 134 0.42 -14.73 -3.79
CA PHE A 134 0.06 -16.06 -3.29
C PHE A 134 0.10 -17.16 -4.34
N SER A 135 0.57 -16.86 -5.56
CA SER A 135 0.56 -17.80 -6.70
C SER A 135 -0.82 -18.43 -6.90
N ARG A 136 -1.86 -17.59 -6.89
CA ARG A 136 -3.26 -17.95 -7.07
C ARG A 136 -3.80 -17.41 -8.39
N THR A 137 -4.99 -17.86 -8.76
CA THR A 137 -5.73 -17.25 -9.88
C THR A 137 -6.42 -15.96 -9.42
N PRO A 138 -6.77 -15.04 -10.34
CA PRO A 138 -7.54 -13.85 -10.01
C PRO A 138 -8.84 -14.14 -9.24
N GLU A 139 -9.48 -15.28 -9.48
CA GLU A 139 -10.73 -15.71 -8.85
C GLU A 139 -10.53 -16.20 -7.41
N SER A 140 -9.38 -16.83 -7.11
CA SER A 140 -9.08 -17.45 -5.81
C SER A 140 -8.18 -16.59 -4.92
N LYS A 141 -7.73 -15.41 -5.41
CA LYS A 141 -6.75 -14.56 -4.71
C LYS A 141 -7.22 -14.10 -3.33
N PHE A 142 -8.53 -14.06 -3.08
CA PHE A 142 -9.11 -13.70 -1.79
C PHE A 142 -9.76 -14.85 -1.00
N ASP A 143 -9.50 -16.13 -1.33
CA ASP A 143 -10.08 -17.23 -0.54
C ASP A 143 -9.65 -17.10 0.94
N GLY A 144 -10.64 -17.09 1.83
CA GLY A 144 -10.48 -16.80 3.26
C GLY A 144 -10.84 -15.36 3.67
N PHE A 145 -11.06 -14.47 2.70
CA PHE A 145 -11.38 -13.05 2.92
C PHE A 145 -12.61 -12.61 2.08
N PRO A 146 -13.81 -13.16 2.35
CA PRO A 146 -14.98 -12.96 1.49
C PRO A 146 -15.46 -11.51 1.43
N ARG A 147 -15.26 -10.71 2.48
CA ARG A 147 -15.69 -9.31 2.52
C ARG A 147 -14.72 -8.44 1.74
N VAL A 148 -13.42 -8.75 1.81
CA VAL A 148 -12.41 -8.14 0.93
C VAL A 148 -12.72 -8.46 -0.52
N ALA A 149 -13.06 -9.71 -0.84
CA ALA A 149 -13.44 -10.11 -2.20
C ALA A 149 -14.63 -9.28 -2.72
N ALA A 150 -15.70 -9.19 -1.93
CA ALA A 150 -16.89 -8.42 -2.29
C ALA A 150 -16.59 -6.91 -2.43
N TRP A 151 -15.84 -6.33 -1.49
CA TRP A 151 -15.41 -4.93 -1.54
C TRP A 151 -14.52 -4.62 -2.75
N HIS A 152 -13.55 -5.48 -3.03
CA HIS A 152 -12.66 -5.34 -4.18
C HIS A 152 -13.44 -5.41 -5.49
N ALA A 153 -14.37 -6.37 -5.62
CA ALA A 153 -15.23 -6.48 -6.80
C ALA A 153 -16.08 -5.22 -7.00
N ARG A 154 -16.63 -4.63 -5.93
CA ARG A 154 -17.35 -3.34 -6.01
C ARG A 154 -16.43 -2.22 -6.50
N MET A 155 -15.19 -2.15 -6.01
CA MET A 155 -14.22 -1.13 -6.42
C MET A 155 -13.81 -1.26 -7.89
N THR A 156 -13.50 -2.48 -8.34
CA THR A 156 -13.02 -2.71 -9.71
C THR A 156 -14.13 -2.70 -10.76
N ALA A 157 -15.39 -2.88 -10.35
CA ALA A 157 -16.56 -2.69 -11.22
C ALA A 157 -16.78 -1.22 -11.62
N ARG A 158 -16.20 -0.25 -10.90
CA ARG A 158 -16.44 1.18 -11.14
C ARG A 158 -15.92 1.61 -12.53
N PRO A 159 -16.69 2.43 -13.29
CA PRO A 159 -16.24 2.91 -14.60
C PRO A 159 -14.89 3.65 -14.56
N ALA A 160 -14.63 4.41 -13.48
CA ALA A 160 -13.37 5.12 -13.30
C ALA A 160 -12.17 4.18 -13.17
N TRP A 161 -12.34 3.07 -12.44
CA TRP A 161 -11.30 2.05 -12.30
C TRP A 161 -10.99 1.40 -13.66
N ARG A 162 -12.03 0.96 -14.37
CA ARG A 162 -11.89 0.34 -15.70
C ARG A 162 -11.18 1.26 -16.69
N ARG A 163 -11.53 2.56 -16.71
CA ARG A 163 -10.82 3.55 -17.52
C ARG A 163 -9.34 3.67 -17.13
N ALA A 164 -9.04 3.76 -15.83
CA ALA A 164 -7.65 3.85 -15.36
C ALA A 164 -6.83 2.62 -15.75
N MET A 165 -7.39 1.41 -15.62
CA MET A 165 -6.71 0.17 -16.03
C MET A 165 -6.52 0.08 -17.54
N SER A 166 -7.51 0.47 -18.33
CA SER A 166 -7.35 0.54 -19.79
C SER A 166 -6.26 1.53 -20.22
N SER A 167 -6.19 2.71 -19.59
CA SER A 167 -5.10 3.67 -19.84
C SER A 167 -3.74 3.10 -19.43
N ARG A 168 -3.67 2.41 -18.28
CA ARG A 168 -2.45 1.72 -17.84
C ARG A 168 -2.01 0.70 -18.88
N ASP A 169 -2.90 -0.19 -19.32
CA ASP A 169 -2.54 -1.27 -20.24
C ASP A 169 -2.01 -0.73 -21.57
N ARG A 170 -2.66 0.32 -22.11
CA ARG A 170 -2.16 1.03 -23.29
C ARG A 170 -0.75 1.59 -23.06
N LEU A 171 -0.51 2.29 -21.96
CA LEU A 171 0.80 2.87 -21.66
C LEU A 171 1.88 1.79 -21.48
N MET A 172 1.53 0.66 -20.87
CA MET A 172 2.44 -0.48 -20.74
C MET A 172 2.80 -1.04 -22.13
N ASP A 173 1.82 -1.18 -23.03
CA ASP A 173 2.05 -1.62 -24.39
C ASP A 173 2.91 -0.65 -25.20
N ASP A 174 2.60 0.64 -25.14
CA ASP A 174 3.34 1.72 -25.82
C ASP A 174 4.81 1.77 -25.34
N MET A 175 5.07 1.44 -24.07
CA MET A 175 6.42 1.34 -23.48
C MET A 175 7.07 -0.03 -23.67
N GLY A 176 6.40 -0.98 -24.34
CA GLY A 176 6.92 -2.33 -24.54
C GLY A 176 7.11 -3.11 -23.23
N LEU A 177 6.21 -2.96 -22.27
CA LEU A 177 6.25 -3.60 -20.94
C LEU A 177 5.20 -4.71 -20.81
N LEU A 178 5.56 -5.79 -20.12
CA LEU A 178 4.67 -6.84 -19.64
C LEU A 178 3.82 -6.33 -18.46
N PRO A 179 2.67 -6.97 -18.13
CA PRO A 179 1.81 -6.53 -17.02
C PRO A 179 2.50 -6.43 -15.65
N ASN A 180 3.61 -7.16 -15.47
CA ASN A 180 4.41 -7.12 -14.25
C ASN A 180 5.42 -5.96 -14.20
N GLY A 181 5.64 -5.22 -15.29
CA GLY A 181 6.62 -4.12 -15.39
C GLY A 181 7.88 -4.46 -16.18
N MET A 182 8.12 -5.73 -16.52
CA MET A 182 9.32 -6.15 -17.25
C MET A 182 9.24 -5.77 -18.73
N PRO A 183 10.34 -5.36 -19.39
CA PRO A 183 10.31 -5.14 -20.83
C PRO A 183 9.95 -6.43 -21.60
N LYS A 184 9.17 -6.31 -22.67
CA LYS A 184 8.83 -7.41 -23.59
C LYS A 184 10.04 -7.91 -24.38
N SER A 185 11.08 -7.08 -24.49
CA SER A 185 12.32 -7.35 -25.22
C SER A 185 13.35 -8.18 -24.43
N VAL A 186 13.01 -8.64 -23.23
CA VAL A 186 13.86 -9.47 -22.38
C VAL A 186 13.09 -10.73 -21.94
N GLY A 187 13.72 -11.88 -22.04
CA GLY A 187 13.14 -13.18 -21.68
C GLY A 187 13.01 -13.41 -20.17
N GLY A 188 13.52 -12.51 -19.33
CA GLY A 188 13.44 -12.63 -17.88
C GLY A 188 14.27 -11.60 -17.11
N TYR A 189 14.24 -11.70 -15.79
CA TYR A 189 14.92 -10.77 -14.88
C TYR A 189 16.44 -10.78 -15.02
N ASP A 190 17.05 -11.97 -15.13
CA ASP A 190 18.51 -12.09 -15.24
C ASP A 190 19.05 -11.48 -16.53
N GLU A 191 18.34 -11.68 -17.65
CA GLU A 191 18.69 -11.06 -18.94
C GLU A 191 18.54 -9.53 -18.87
N HIS A 192 17.49 -9.04 -18.23
CA HIS A 192 17.29 -7.61 -18.02
C HIS A 192 18.41 -6.99 -17.18
N LYS A 193 18.79 -7.65 -16.08
CA LYS A 193 19.88 -7.22 -15.20
C LYS A 193 21.22 -7.20 -15.93
N ALA A 194 21.48 -8.22 -16.75
CA ALA A 194 22.68 -8.28 -17.59
C ALA A 194 22.72 -7.14 -18.61
N LYS A 195 21.60 -6.85 -19.28
CA LYS A 195 21.47 -5.71 -20.21
C LYS A 195 21.71 -4.37 -19.51
N ILE A 196 21.13 -4.14 -18.33
CA ILE A 196 21.36 -2.90 -17.55
C ILE A 196 22.84 -2.78 -17.17
N ALA A 197 23.46 -3.86 -16.69
CA ALA A 197 24.87 -3.85 -16.31
C ALA A 197 25.79 -3.57 -17.52
N ALA A 198 25.49 -4.14 -18.68
CA ALA A 198 26.22 -3.89 -19.92
C ALA A 198 26.11 -2.43 -20.38
N VAL A 199 24.91 -1.85 -20.36
CA VAL A 199 24.69 -0.42 -20.69
C VAL A 199 25.43 0.49 -19.72
N ALA A 200 25.39 0.19 -18.41
CA ALA A 200 26.12 0.97 -17.41
C ALA A 200 27.64 0.87 -17.59
N ALA A 201 28.16 -0.30 -17.97
CA ALA A 201 29.58 -0.49 -18.25
C ALA A 201 30.03 0.26 -19.52
N ALA A 202 29.23 0.22 -20.59
CA ALA A 202 29.52 0.95 -21.84
C ALA A 202 29.50 2.47 -21.62
N ALA A 203 28.51 2.98 -20.87
CA ALA A 203 28.44 4.40 -20.51
C ALA A 203 29.64 4.84 -19.65
N ALA A 204 30.13 3.98 -18.75
CA ALA A 204 31.33 4.25 -17.96
C ALA A 204 32.63 4.21 -18.77
N ALA A 205 32.65 3.44 -19.88
CA ALA A 205 33.77 3.37 -20.80
C ALA A 205 33.83 4.56 -21.80
N GLY A 206 32.83 5.45 -21.79
CA GLY A 206 32.74 6.56 -22.73
C GLY A 206 32.36 6.12 -24.15
N GLU A 207 31.86 4.90 -24.31
CA GLU A 207 31.35 4.40 -25.58
C GLU A 207 29.90 4.88 -25.74
N ASP A 208 29.70 5.80 -26.69
CA ASP A 208 28.38 6.28 -27.09
C ASP A 208 27.58 5.11 -27.67
N THR A 209 26.63 4.57 -26.90
CA THR A 209 25.77 3.45 -27.29
C THR A 209 24.52 3.96 -28.01
N THR A 210 24.70 4.81 -29.02
CA THR A 210 23.66 5.12 -30.01
C THR A 210 23.95 4.40 -31.33
N ALA A 211 23.36 3.22 -31.47
CA ALA A 211 23.11 2.55 -32.76
C ALA A 211 21.83 1.73 -32.67
#